data_AF-A0A443S5R5-F1
#
_entry.id   AF-A0A443S5R5-F1
#
_cell.length_a   1.000
_cell.length_b   1.000
_cell.length_c   1.000
_cell.angle_alpha   90.00
_cell.angle_beta   90.00
_cell.angle_gamma   90.00
#
_symmetry.space_group_name_H-M   'P 1'
#
loop_
_entity.id
_entity.type
_entity.pdbx_description
1 polymer ?
#
loop_
_entity_poly.entity_id
_entity_poly.type
_entity_poly.pdbx_seq_one_letter_code
_entity_poly.pdbx_strand_id
1 'polypeptide(L)'
;REISFAITNIRGINIGIYTPDLAFEAVVKDQLANNLNKLFTDRFKEPTNVCIDLVTTELLKTVGDCCAIVKAYPRLRAIIERLVNEHIEKRQRKVKNKIKDRIKIESAYMNTAHEDFIGLTGATRLMAKKDIVETEGNNKMNDKMELIFKTKDEFNKLYEAFSKLGITVDKPEEKCPSKKGKNCEEGADFTNEVDLIRIQVESYLKIMKKNMKDYIPKLIMHHLVNNTREFLTIDLHASLLAYDEKELLMIDPEVEKQRKKLAVKYDSCKEALNVIRNISSESF
;
A
#
# COMPACT_ATOMS: atom_id res chain seq x y z
N ARG A 1 -13.51 12.21 15.51
CA ARG A 1 -12.85 12.80 16.70
C ARG A 1 -11.70 13.70 16.30
N GLU A 2 -10.62 13.19 15.69
CA GLU A 2 -9.52 14.05 15.22
C GLU A 2 -10.03 15.15 14.28
N ILE A 3 -10.84 14.82 13.26
CA ILE A 3 -11.43 15.80 12.31
C ILE A 3 -12.17 16.93 13.03
N SER A 4 -13.05 16.58 13.98
CA SER A 4 -13.81 17.55 14.77
C SER A 4 -12.91 18.49 15.57
N PHE A 5 -11.85 17.98 16.21
CA PHE A 5 -10.89 18.82 16.94
C PHE A 5 -10.12 19.79 16.03
N ALA A 6 -9.73 19.35 14.82
CA ALA A 6 -9.04 20.21 13.88
C ALA A 6 -9.94 21.34 13.34
N ILE A 7 -11.21 21.04 13.05
CA ILE A 7 -12.21 22.06 12.66
C ILE A 7 -12.36 23.12 13.74
N THR A 8 -12.51 22.71 15.00
CA THR A 8 -12.65 23.63 16.13
C THR A 8 -11.40 24.49 16.33
N ASN A 9 -10.21 23.89 16.22
CA ASN A 9 -8.94 24.61 16.35
C ASN A 9 -8.74 25.66 15.25
N ILE A 10 -9.14 25.35 14.02
CA ILE A 10 -8.96 26.27 12.88
C ILE A 10 -10.04 27.35 12.83
N ARG A 11 -11.27 27.05 13.26
CA ARG A 11 -12.32 28.08 13.41
C ARG A 11 -12.02 29.08 14.51
N GLY A 12 -11.29 28.68 15.55
CA GLY A 12 -10.92 29.58 16.64
C GLY A 12 -12.17 30.19 17.32
N ILE A 13 -12.05 31.45 17.77
CA ILE A 13 -13.11 32.15 18.53
C ILE A 13 -14.19 32.76 17.62
N ASN A 14 -13.87 33.02 16.34
CA ASN A 14 -14.82 33.64 15.41
C ASN A 14 -15.55 32.57 14.60
N ILE A 15 -16.87 32.50 14.78
CA ILE A 15 -17.77 31.69 13.96
C ILE A 15 -17.85 32.37 12.57
N GLY A 16 -16.83 32.13 11.75
CA GLY A 16 -16.73 32.73 10.43
C GLY A 16 -17.77 32.13 9.49
N ILE A 17 -18.67 32.98 9.00
CA ILE A 17 -19.73 32.68 8.01
C ILE A 17 -19.12 32.21 6.66
N TYR A 18 -17.83 32.51 6.42
CA TYR A 18 -17.12 32.25 5.17
C TYR A 18 -15.82 31.44 5.33
N THR A 19 -15.65 30.70 6.44
CA THR A 19 -14.46 29.84 6.62
C THR A 19 -14.71 28.35 6.33
N PRO A 20 -15.17 27.94 5.13
CA PRO A 20 -15.15 26.53 4.72
C PRO A 20 -14.10 26.19 3.67
N ASP A 21 -13.31 27.13 3.11
CA ASP A 21 -12.34 26.79 2.05
C ASP A 21 -10.88 26.81 2.54
N LEU A 22 -10.40 27.93 3.10
CA LEU A 22 -9.01 28.03 3.61
C LEU A 22 -8.78 27.25 4.90
N ALA A 23 -9.76 27.30 5.80
CA ALA A 23 -9.76 26.54 7.04
C ALA A 23 -9.84 25.03 6.76
N PHE A 24 -10.70 24.66 5.81
CA PHE A 24 -10.87 23.30 5.34
C PHE A 24 -9.63 22.79 4.62
N GLU A 25 -9.02 23.56 3.71
CA GLU A 25 -7.78 23.18 3.04
C GLU A 25 -6.63 23.00 4.05
N ALA A 26 -6.59 23.80 5.12
CA ALA A 26 -5.63 23.63 6.21
C ALA A 26 -5.94 22.41 7.10
N VAL A 27 -7.21 22.16 7.48
CA VAL A 27 -7.64 20.94 8.20
C VAL A 27 -7.36 19.70 7.36
N VAL A 28 -7.72 19.73 6.08
CA VAL A 28 -7.58 18.67 5.10
C VAL A 28 -6.09 18.46 4.81
N LYS A 29 -5.25 19.50 4.64
CA LYS A 29 -3.79 19.32 4.51
C LYS A 29 -3.14 18.79 5.77
N ASP A 30 -3.47 19.30 6.95
CA ASP A 30 -2.81 18.88 8.19
C ASP A 30 -3.31 17.50 8.64
N GLN A 31 -4.60 17.22 8.50
CA GLN A 31 -5.14 15.89 8.76
C GLN A 31 -4.90 14.88 7.66
N LEU A 32 -4.94 15.22 6.37
CA LEU A 32 -4.45 14.30 5.35
C LEU A 32 -2.94 14.16 5.43
N ALA A 33 -2.13 15.16 5.78
CA ALA A 33 -0.70 14.91 5.94
C ALA A 33 -0.40 14.01 7.14
N ASN A 34 -1.09 14.19 8.27
CA ASN A 34 -0.90 13.36 9.46
C ASN A 34 -1.58 11.99 9.34
N ASN A 35 -2.83 11.94 8.86
CA ASN A 35 -3.53 10.68 8.60
C ASN A 35 -3.03 9.98 7.33
N LEU A 36 -2.62 10.65 6.24
CA LEU A 36 -1.82 9.98 5.19
C LEU A 36 -0.51 9.53 5.79
N ASN A 37 0.34 10.34 6.42
CA ASN A 37 1.63 9.80 6.88
C ASN A 37 1.44 8.57 7.77
N LYS A 38 0.42 8.55 8.63
CA LYS A 38 0.06 7.37 9.43
C LYS A 38 -0.52 6.23 8.57
N LEU A 39 -1.62 6.42 7.83
CA LEU A 39 -2.23 5.40 6.95
C LEU A 39 -1.33 4.97 5.79
N PHE A 40 -0.41 5.79 5.35
CA PHE A 40 0.48 5.58 4.21
C PHE A 40 1.77 4.90 4.67
N THR A 41 2.30 5.27 5.84
CA THR A 41 3.38 4.50 6.50
C THR A 41 2.87 3.12 6.91
N ASP A 42 1.69 3.04 7.52
CA ASP A 42 1.16 1.78 8.04
C ASP A 42 0.52 0.91 6.94
N ARG A 43 -0.17 1.49 5.94
CA ARG A 43 -0.85 0.69 4.89
C ARG A 43 -0.12 0.59 3.56
N PHE A 44 0.87 1.42 3.27
CA PHE A 44 1.56 1.40 1.96
C PHE A 44 3.05 1.17 2.04
N LYS A 45 3.76 1.84 2.96
CA LYS A 45 5.23 1.71 3.05
C LYS A 45 5.64 0.28 3.38
N GLU A 46 4.95 -0.37 4.30
CA GLU A 46 5.22 -1.75 4.68
C GLU A 46 4.97 -2.75 3.54
N PRO A 47 3.78 -2.82 2.91
CA PRO A 47 3.57 -3.74 1.79
C PRO A 47 4.43 -3.41 0.55
N THR A 48 4.77 -2.14 0.35
CA THR A 48 5.70 -1.74 -0.74
C THR A 48 7.12 -2.21 -0.46
N ASN A 49 7.60 -2.09 0.78
CA ASN A 49 8.90 -2.63 1.17
C ASN A 49 8.93 -4.14 1.03
N VAL A 50 7.88 -4.84 1.48
CA VAL A 50 7.73 -6.29 1.31
C VAL A 50 7.77 -6.66 -0.18
N CYS A 51 7.07 -5.92 -1.04
CA CYS A 51 7.11 -6.16 -2.49
C CYS A 51 8.53 -6.01 -3.07
N ILE A 52 9.28 -4.99 -2.66
CA ILE A 52 10.68 -4.81 -3.08
C ILE A 52 11.55 -5.95 -2.58
N ASP A 53 11.34 -6.40 -1.34
CA ASP A 53 12.12 -7.46 -0.71
C ASP A 53 11.84 -8.82 -1.37
N LEU A 54 10.58 -9.09 -1.75
CA LEU A 54 10.20 -10.25 -2.56
C LEU A 54 10.88 -10.22 -3.93
N VAL A 55 10.80 -9.10 -4.66
CA VAL A 55 11.46 -8.98 -5.98
C VAL A 55 12.97 -9.11 -5.85
N THR A 56 13.57 -8.57 -4.80
CA THR A 56 15.00 -8.68 -4.53
C THR A 56 15.39 -10.13 -4.27
N THR A 57 14.60 -10.86 -3.47
CA THR A 57 14.83 -12.28 -3.17
C THR A 57 14.76 -13.14 -4.44
N GLU A 58 13.74 -12.93 -5.27
CA GLU A 58 13.61 -13.64 -6.55
C GLU A 58 14.74 -13.28 -7.54
N LEU A 59 15.19 -12.02 -7.56
CA LEU A 59 16.31 -11.60 -8.39
C LEU A 59 17.63 -12.26 -7.94
N LEU A 60 17.90 -12.29 -6.63
CA LEU A 60 19.07 -12.96 -6.06
C LEU A 60 19.06 -14.47 -6.34
N LYS A 61 17.88 -15.10 -6.22
CA LYS A 61 17.70 -16.52 -6.56
C LYS A 61 18.01 -16.79 -8.03
N THR A 62 17.46 -15.98 -8.92
CA THR A 62 17.71 -16.09 -10.37
C THR A 62 19.19 -15.94 -10.70
N VAL A 63 19.88 -14.99 -10.06
CA VAL A 63 21.34 -14.83 -10.21
C VAL A 63 22.08 -16.07 -9.74
N GLY A 64 21.71 -16.65 -8.60
CA GLY A 64 22.29 -17.89 -8.09
C GLY A 64 22.11 -19.07 -9.05
N ASP A 65 20.91 -19.20 -9.63
CA ASP A 65 20.61 -20.23 -10.63
C ASP A 65 21.44 -20.03 -11.91
N CYS A 66 21.62 -18.80 -12.38
CA CYS A 66 22.50 -18.50 -13.51
C CYS A 66 23.98 -18.78 -13.21
N CYS A 67 24.43 -18.50 -11.98
CA CYS A 67 25.79 -18.78 -11.52
C CYS A 67 26.09 -20.30 -11.46
N ALA A 68 25.07 -21.15 -11.56
CA ALA A 68 25.24 -22.59 -11.67
C ALA A 68 26.05 -23.02 -12.91
N ILE A 69 26.04 -22.22 -13.97
CA ILE A 69 26.81 -22.49 -15.20
C ILE A 69 28.32 -22.43 -14.91
N VAL A 70 28.74 -21.60 -13.94
CA VAL A 70 30.14 -21.34 -13.59
C VAL A 70 30.62 -22.20 -12.42
N LYS A 71 29.88 -23.26 -12.07
CA LYS A 71 30.23 -24.17 -10.95
C LYS A 71 31.63 -24.77 -11.03
N ALA A 72 32.17 -24.95 -12.24
CA ALA A 72 33.52 -25.49 -12.45
C ALA A 72 34.64 -24.59 -11.89
N TYR A 73 34.37 -23.28 -11.74
CA TYR A 73 35.31 -22.27 -11.23
C TYR A 73 34.74 -21.66 -9.94
N PRO A 74 34.95 -22.30 -8.77
CA PRO A 74 34.31 -21.89 -7.52
C PRO A 74 34.70 -20.47 -7.07
N ARG A 75 35.95 -20.04 -7.34
CA ARG A 75 36.42 -18.68 -7.00
C ARG A 75 35.76 -17.61 -7.86
N LEU A 76 35.73 -17.82 -9.19
CA LEU A 76 35.00 -16.96 -10.12
C LEU A 76 33.53 -16.84 -9.73
N ARG A 77 32.87 -17.97 -9.44
CA ARG A 77 31.48 -17.98 -9.00
C ARG A 77 31.27 -17.14 -7.74
N ALA A 78 32.09 -17.32 -6.71
CA ALA A 78 31.97 -16.57 -5.46
C ALA A 78 32.15 -15.06 -5.67
N ILE A 79 33.08 -14.65 -6.53
CA ILE A 79 33.32 -13.24 -6.85
C ILE A 79 32.13 -12.63 -7.62
N ILE A 80 31.62 -13.34 -8.64
CA ILE A 80 30.44 -12.89 -9.39
C ILE A 80 29.23 -12.75 -8.45
N GLU A 81 28.92 -13.79 -7.67
CA GLU A 81 27.80 -13.77 -6.73
C GLU A 81 27.93 -12.61 -5.75
N ARG A 82 29.13 -12.39 -5.18
CA ARG A 82 29.39 -11.26 -4.27
C ARG A 82 29.14 -9.90 -4.93
N LEU A 83 29.74 -9.65 -6.10
CA LEU A 83 29.63 -8.36 -6.79
C LEU A 83 28.19 -8.05 -7.21
N VAL A 84 27.47 -9.06 -7.71
CA VAL A 84 26.08 -8.89 -8.13
C VAL A 84 25.17 -8.69 -6.93
N ASN A 85 25.37 -9.43 -5.83
CA ASN A 85 24.59 -9.27 -4.60
C ASN A 85 24.80 -7.87 -4.00
N GLU A 86 26.05 -7.41 -3.90
CA GLU A 86 26.37 -6.06 -3.41
C GLU A 86 25.71 -4.96 -4.27
N HIS A 87 25.69 -5.13 -5.60
CA HIS A 87 25.01 -4.19 -6.50
C HIS A 87 23.49 -4.22 -6.30
N ILE A 88 22.87 -5.40 -6.24
CA ILE A 88 21.43 -5.56 -6.03
C ILE A 88 21.00 -4.89 -4.72
N GLU A 89 21.70 -5.12 -3.61
CA GLU A 89 21.40 -4.50 -2.32
C GLU A 89 21.55 -2.97 -2.35
N LYS A 90 22.56 -2.46 -3.07
CA LYS A 90 22.75 -1.02 -3.28
C LYS A 90 21.58 -0.43 -4.08
N ARG A 91 21.07 -1.14 -5.09
CA ARG A 91 19.92 -0.71 -5.91
C ARG A 91 18.62 -0.80 -5.14
N GLN A 92 18.40 -1.84 -4.36
CA GLN A 92 17.26 -1.99 -3.45
C GLN A 92 17.14 -0.80 -2.49
N ARG A 93 18.25 -0.39 -1.86
CA ARG A 93 18.29 0.80 -1.00
C ARG A 93 17.91 2.08 -1.74
N LYS A 94 18.39 2.27 -2.97
CA LYS A 94 18.02 3.41 -3.81
C LYS A 94 16.53 3.44 -4.14
N VAL A 95 15.93 2.29 -4.47
CA VAL A 95 14.49 2.18 -4.73
C VAL A 95 13.68 2.54 -3.50
N LYS A 96 14.02 1.99 -2.32
CA LYS A 96 13.37 2.33 -1.05
C LYS A 96 13.43 3.83 -0.75
N ASN A 97 14.55 4.50 -1.03
CA ASN A 97 14.67 5.94 -0.86
C ASN A 97 13.81 6.74 -1.87
N LYS A 98 13.82 6.36 -3.15
CA LYS A 98 12.97 7.02 -4.16
C LYS A 98 11.49 6.93 -3.84
N ILE A 99 11.04 5.85 -3.22
CA ILE A 99 9.65 5.72 -2.78
C ILE A 99 9.38 6.68 -1.62
N LYS A 100 10.26 6.78 -0.64
CA LYS A 100 10.13 7.79 0.43
C LYS A 100 10.03 9.20 -0.14
N ASP A 101 10.85 9.53 -1.14
CA ASP A 101 10.81 10.84 -1.78
C ASP A 101 9.51 11.06 -2.56
N ARG A 102 9.00 10.04 -3.26
CA ARG A 102 7.70 10.12 -3.91
C ARG A 102 6.58 10.42 -2.91
N ILE A 103 6.59 9.76 -1.76
CA ILE A 103 5.59 9.97 -0.71
C ILE A 103 5.64 11.41 -0.20
N LYS A 104 6.85 11.98 -0.02
CA LYS A 104 7.01 13.37 0.38
C LYS A 104 6.41 14.34 -0.64
N ILE A 105 6.63 14.09 -1.94
CA ILE A 105 6.06 14.92 -3.01
C ILE A 105 4.53 14.91 -2.95
N GLU A 106 3.94 13.72 -2.83
CA GLU A 106 2.48 13.56 -2.78
C GLU A 106 1.86 14.11 -1.49
N SER A 107 2.67 14.23 -0.43
CA SER A 107 2.26 14.86 0.84
C SER A 107 2.45 16.38 0.82
N ALA A 108 3.33 16.91 -0.05
CA ALA A 108 3.62 18.35 -0.14
C ALA A 108 2.51 19.13 -0.85
N TYR A 109 1.84 18.51 -1.81
CA TYR A 109 0.78 19.15 -2.58
C TYR A 109 -0.36 18.17 -2.86
N MET A 110 -1.60 18.60 -2.58
CA MET A 110 -2.80 17.85 -2.93
C MET A 110 -3.51 18.51 -4.10
N ASN A 111 -3.67 17.75 -5.19
CA ASN A 111 -4.38 18.22 -6.37
C ASN A 111 -5.89 18.01 -6.22
N THR A 112 -6.62 19.07 -5.85
CA THR A 112 -8.08 19.07 -5.75
C THR A 112 -8.79 19.28 -7.10
N ALA A 113 -8.07 19.60 -8.17
CA ALA A 113 -8.61 19.74 -9.53
C ALA A 113 -8.59 18.43 -10.33
N HIS A 114 -8.24 17.30 -9.70
CA HIS A 114 -8.15 16.01 -10.35
C HIS A 114 -9.53 15.47 -10.78
N GLU A 115 -9.66 14.90 -11.97
CA GLU A 115 -10.96 14.43 -12.53
C GLU A 115 -11.67 13.39 -11.64
N ASP A 116 -10.91 12.44 -11.10
CA ASP A 116 -11.44 11.42 -10.18
C ASP A 116 -11.70 11.95 -8.74
N PHE A 117 -11.40 13.22 -8.44
CA PHE A 117 -11.57 13.79 -7.09
C PHE A 117 -13.00 14.25 -6.86
N ILE A 118 -13.58 13.79 -5.75
CA ILE A 118 -14.92 14.15 -5.33
C ILE A 118 -14.82 15.39 -4.46
N GLY A 119 -15.08 16.56 -5.06
CA GLY A 119 -15.16 17.83 -4.33
C GLY A 119 -16.44 17.97 -3.49
N LEU A 120 -16.64 19.15 -2.90
CA LEU A 120 -17.75 19.45 -1.98
C LEU A 120 -19.12 19.09 -2.57
N THR A 121 -19.40 19.53 -3.80
CA THR A 121 -20.68 19.25 -4.50
C THR A 121 -20.93 17.76 -4.70
N GLY A 122 -19.88 17.00 -5.01
CA GLY A 122 -19.98 15.55 -5.20
C GLY A 122 -20.18 14.82 -3.88
N ALA A 123 -19.50 15.26 -2.82
CA ALA A 123 -19.63 14.69 -1.49
C ALA A 123 -21.03 14.96 -0.89
N THR A 124 -21.58 16.17 -1.04
CA THR A 124 -22.96 16.48 -0.60
C THR A 124 -23.99 15.63 -1.33
N ARG A 125 -23.80 15.38 -2.64
CA ARG A 125 -24.67 14.47 -3.41
C ARG A 125 -24.59 13.02 -2.93
N LEU A 126 -23.42 12.56 -2.51
CA LEU A 126 -23.24 11.21 -1.97
C LEU A 126 -23.88 11.06 -0.59
N MET A 127 -23.79 12.07 0.28
CA MET A 127 -24.48 12.07 1.57
C MET A 127 -26.00 12.05 1.38
N ALA A 128 -26.53 12.92 0.50
CA ALA A 128 -27.96 12.93 0.19
C ALA A 128 -28.47 11.57 -0.35
N LYS A 129 -27.65 10.85 -1.14
CA LYS A 129 -27.99 9.48 -1.58
C LYS A 129 -27.96 8.47 -0.43
N LYS A 130 -27.06 8.65 0.53
CA LYS A 130 -26.89 7.75 1.67
C LYS A 130 -28.06 7.88 2.65
N ASP A 131 -28.52 9.11 2.88
CA ASP A 131 -29.70 9.40 3.69
C ASP A 131 -30.96 8.77 3.08
N ILE A 132 -31.11 8.82 1.75
CA ILE A 132 -32.24 8.17 1.04
C ILE A 132 -32.24 6.65 1.24
N VAL A 133 -31.08 5.99 1.13
CA VAL A 133 -30.96 4.53 1.30
C VAL A 133 -31.17 4.09 2.75
N GLU A 134 -30.75 4.90 3.74
CA GLU A 134 -31.06 4.62 5.16
C GLU A 134 -32.55 4.77 5.47
N THR A 135 -33.27 5.70 4.82
CA THR A 135 -34.74 5.74 4.88
C THR A 135 -35.41 4.55 4.19
N GLU A 136 -34.86 4.02 3.10
CA GLU A 136 -35.46 2.86 2.41
C GLU A 136 -35.23 1.54 3.14
N GLY A 137 -34.11 1.38 3.87
CA GLY A 137 -33.82 0.22 4.71
C GLY A 137 -34.59 0.17 6.04
N ASN A 138 -35.17 1.30 6.47
CA ASN A 138 -35.96 1.44 7.70
C ASN A 138 -37.46 1.63 7.46
N ASN A 139 -37.97 1.31 6.27
CA ASN A 139 -39.41 1.16 6.04
C ASN A 139 -39.94 -0.18 6.61
N LYS A 140 -39.71 -0.45 7.89
CA LYS A 140 -40.76 -1.08 8.69
C LYS A 140 -41.66 0.07 9.11
N MET A 141 -42.95 0.00 8.77
CA MET A 141 -43.95 0.97 9.23
C MET A 141 -43.69 1.26 10.71
N ASN A 142 -43.36 2.52 11.00
CA ASN A 142 -43.31 2.98 12.37
C ASN A 142 -44.77 3.05 12.81
N ASP A 143 -45.33 1.93 13.27
CA ASP A 143 -46.68 1.81 13.85
C ASP A 143 -46.75 2.49 15.23
N LYS A 144 -46.23 3.72 15.33
CA LYS A 144 -46.46 4.59 16.46
C LYS A 144 -47.43 5.68 15.99
N MET A 145 -48.72 5.44 16.24
CA MET A 145 -49.73 6.48 16.16
C MET A 145 -49.50 7.49 17.30
N GLU A 146 -49.16 8.72 16.94
CA GLU A 146 -49.16 9.82 17.89
C GLU A 146 -50.60 10.32 18.08
N LEU A 147 -51.10 10.18 19.31
CA LEU A 147 -52.42 10.67 19.70
C LEU A 147 -52.26 12.01 20.42
N ILE A 148 -52.78 13.08 19.81
CA ILE A 148 -52.75 14.43 20.39
C ILE A 148 -54.08 14.69 21.09
N PHE A 149 -54.03 14.99 22.40
CA PHE A 149 -55.22 15.31 23.20
C PHE A 149 -55.29 16.81 23.50
N LYS A 150 -56.50 17.38 23.43
CA LYS A 150 -56.73 18.80 23.72
C LYS A 150 -56.77 19.09 25.23
N THR A 151 -57.10 18.08 26.04
CA THR A 151 -57.34 18.24 27.47
C THR A 151 -56.67 17.13 28.27
N LYS A 152 -56.00 17.46 29.39
CA LYS A 152 -55.24 16.50 30.23
C LYS A 152 -56.15 15.39 30.81
N ASP A 153 -57.43 15.69 31.02
CA ASP A 153 -58.43 14.73 31.51
C ASP A 153 -58.83 13.67 30.48
N GLU A 154 -58.80 14.00 29.18
CA GLU A 154 -59.08 13.03 28.10
C GLU A 154 -57.95 12.02 27.98
N PHE A 155 -56.69 12.50 28.08
CA PHE A 155 -55.51 11.66 28.11
C PHE A 155 -55.56 10.67 29.29
N ASN A 156 -55.89 11.13 30.51
CA ASN A 156 -55.92 10.29 31.70
C ASN A 156 -56.98 9.17 31.62
N LYS A 157 -58.19 9.49 31.13
CA LYS A 157 -59.27 8.48 30.95
C LYS A 157 -58.85 7.38 29.97
N LEU A 158 -58.19 7.79 28.88
CA LEU A 158 -57.75 6.88 27.84
C LEU A 158 -56.54 6.05 28.30
N TYR A 159 -55.58 6.66 29.01
CA TYR A 159 -54.43 5.99 29.60
C TYR A 159 -54.85 4.91 30.61
N GLU A 160 -55.88 5.16 31.42
CA GLU A 160 -56.43 4.19 32.36
C GLU A 160 -57.13 3.02 31.63
N ALA A 161 -57.83 3.31 30.52
CA ALA A 161 -58.44 2.29 29.66
C ALA A 161 -57.38 1.40 28.99
N PHE A 162 -56.30 1.99 28.47
CA PHE A 162 -55.16 1.26 27.88
C PHE A 162 -54.42 0.40 28.91
N SER A 163 -54.26 0.91 30.13
CA SER A 163 -53.66 0.16 31.25
C SER A 163 -54.50 -1.07 31.65
N LYS A 164 -55.84 -0.95 31.63
CA LYS A 164 -56.76 -2.09 31.91
C LYS A 164 -56.73 -3.16 30.82
N LEU A 165 -56.39 -2.79 29.58
CA LEU A 165 -56.25 -3.71 28.43
C LEU A 165 -54.85 -4.31 28.29
N GLY A 166 -53.91 -4.00 29.21
CA GLY A 166 -52.56 -4.58 29.23
C GLY A 166 -51.58 -3.98 28.22
N ILE A 167 -51.88 -2.81 27.65
CA ILE A 167 -51.00 -2.10 26.71
C ILE A 167 -50.10 -1.15 27.50
N THR A 168 -48.77 -1.33 27.42
CA THR A 168 -47.78 -0.46 28.06
C THR A 168 -47.60 0.82 27.26
N VAL A 169 -48.00 1.96 27.84
CA VAL A 169 -47.85 3.30 27.26
C VAL A 169 -46.75 4.04 28.03
N ASP A 170 -45.70 4.49 27.33
CA ASP A 170 -44.63 5.29 27.92
C ASP A 170 -45.17 6.69 28.32
N LYS A 171 -44.90 7.13 29.55
CA LYS A 171 -45.35 8.45 30.03
C LYS A 171 -44.63 9.58 29.27
N PRO A 172 -45.34 10.66 28.88
CA PRO A 172 -44.69 11.81 28.24
C PRO A 172 -43.82 12.57 29.25
N GLU A 173 -42.57 12.85 28.88
CA GLU A 173 -41.68 13.73 29.64
C GLU A 173 -42.25 15.16 29.66
N GLU A 174 -42.53 15.70 30.85
CA GLU A 174 -42.95 17.09 31.04
C GLU A 174 -41.77 18.05 30.79
N LYS A 175 -41.82 18.84 29.72
CA LYS A 175 -41.03 20.08 29.60
C LYS A 175 -41.89 21.29 30.00
N CYS A 176 -41.64 21.84 31.19
CA CYS A 176 -42.19 23.12 31.63
C CYS A 176 -41.36 24.32 31.11
N PRO A 177 -42.00 25.45 30.73
CA PRO A 177 -41.31 26.63 30.19
C PRO A 177 -41.05 27.70 31.28
N SER A 178 -39.86 28.34 31.28
CA SER A 178 -39.64 29.81 31.36
C SER A 178 -38.31 30.28 31.99
N LYS A 179 -37.61 31.16 31.24
CA LYS A 179 -36.79 32.34 31.62
C LYS A 179 -35.29 32.21 31.98
N LYS A 180 -34.49 32.52 30.94
CA LYS A 180 -33.33 33.44 30.86
C LYS A 180 -32.25 33.39 31.96
N GLY A 181 -31.20 32.63 31.66
CA GLY A 181 -29.82 32.86 32.10
C GLY A 181 -28.90 32.21 31.07
N LYS A 182 -28.00 32.97 30.45
CA LYS A 182 -27.09 32.54 29.37
C LYS A 182 -26.36 31.25 29.76
N ASN A 183 -26.49 30.23 28.92
CA ASN A 183 -25.38 29.42 28.38
C ASN A 183 -25.94 28.66 27.18
N CYS A 184 -25.58 29.12 25.99
CA CYS A 184 -25.85 28.44 24.74
C CYS A 184 -24.90 27.23 24.64
N GLU A 185 -25.36 26.06 25.07
CA GLU A 185 -24.80 24.78 24.61
C GLU A 185 -25.61 24.31 23.40
N GLU A 186 -25.57 25.10 22.33
CA GLU A 186 -25.84 24.59 20.99
C GLU A 186 -24.51 24.04 20.46
N GLY A 187 -24.27 22.75 20.70
CA GLY A 187 -23.25 22.03 19.95
C GLY A 187 -23.68 22.00 18.50
N ALA A 188 -23.14 22.92 17.68
CA ALA A 188 -23.34 22.89 16.24
C ALA A 188 -23.03 21.49 15.72
N ASP A 189 -23.97 20.92 14.96
CA ASP A 189 -23.91 19.54 14.48
C ASP A 189 -22.84 19.42 13.38
N PHE A 190 -21.56 19.36 13.79
CA PHE A 190 -20.41 19.21 12.91
C PHE A 190 -20.35 17.82 12.24
N THR A 191 -21.32 16.94 12.51
CA THR A 191 -21.39 15.58 11.96
C THR A 191 -21.38 15.59 10.43
N ASN A 192 -22.23 16.42 9.83
CA ASN A 192 -22.33 16.58 8.38
C ASN A 192 -21.01 17.08 7.75
N GLU A 193 -20.33 18.03 8.41
CA GLU A 193 -19.04 18.57 7.93
C GLU A 193 -17.91 17.54 8.06
N VAL A 194 -17.91 16.76 9.14
CA VAL A 194 -16.93 15.68 9.37
C VAL A 194 -17.10 14.57 8.33
N ASP A 195 -18.32 14.23 7.97
CA ASP A 195 -18.60 13.20 6.95
C ASP A 195 -18.29 13.69 5.52
N LEU A 196 -18.52 14.97 5.22
CA LEU A 196 -18.01 15.62 4.00
C LEU A 196 -16.49 15.47 3.88
N ILE A 197 -15.75 15.81 4.94
CA ILE A 197 -14.28 15.68 4.97
C ILE A 197 -13.87 14.23 4.77
N ARG A 198 -14.53 13.28 5.44
CA ARG A 198 -14.21 11.85 5.32
C ARG A 198 -14.35 11.37 3.86
N ILE A 199 -15.43 11.72 3.17
CA ILE A 199 -15.66 11.33 1.76
C ILE A 199 -14.57 11.91 0.85
N GLN A 200 -14.19 13.17 1.05
CA GLN A 200 -13.15 13.80 0.24
C GLN A 200 -11.77 13.19 0.49
N VAL A 201 -11.43 12.92 1.76
CA VAL A 201 -10.19 12.23 2.14
C VAL A 201 -10.13 10.84 1.50
N GLU A 202 -11.21 10.06 1.56
CA GLU A 202 -11.29 8.74 0.94
C GLU A 202 -11.15 8.79 -0.58
N SER A 203 -11.79 9.78 -1.22
CA SER A 203 -11.65 10.01 -2.66
C SER A 203 -10.20 10.29 -3.06
N TYR A 204 -9.51 11.18 -2.34
CA TYR A 204 -8.11 11.49 -2.60
C TYR A 204 -7.19 10.28 -2.36
N LEU A 205 -7.40 9.54 -1.27
CA LEU A 205 -6.66 8.31 -0.98
C LEU A 205 -6.81 7.25 -2.07
N LYS A 206 -7.99 7.17 -2.71
CA LYS A 206 -8.24 6.24 -3.82
C LYS A 206 -7.42 6.58 -5.06
N ILE A 207 -7.34 7.87 -5.41
CA ILE A 207 -6.50 8.35 -6.51
C ILE A 207 -5.03 8.02 -6.24
N MET A 208 -4.57 8.37 -5.03
CA MET A 208 -3.21 8.09 -4.57
C MET A 208 -2.86 6.60 -4.67
N LYS A 209 -3.76 5.72 -4.21
CA LYS A 209 -3.60 4.27 -4.32
C LYS A 209 -3.47 3.80 -5.77
N LYS A 210 -4.29 4.33 -6.68
CA LYS A 210 -4.26 4.00 -8.12
C LYS A 210 -2.92 4.42 -8.74
N ASN A 211 -2.47 5.64 -8.44
CA ASN A 211 -1.19 6.17 -8.94
C ASN A 211 0.00 5.35 -8.44
N MET A 212 0.03 5.01 -7.14
CA MET A 212 1.13 4.23 -6.56
C MET A 212 1.17 2.78 -7.05
N LYS A 213 0.01 2.17 -7.33
CA LYS A 213 -0.06 0.81 -7.88
C LYS A 213 0.63 0.70 -9.25
N ASP A 214 0.60 1.76 -10.05
CA ASP A 214 1.28 1.81 -11.36
C ASP A 214 2.75 2.29 -11.22
N TYR A 215 2.98 3.27 -10.36
CA TYR A 215 4.31 3.84 -10.16
C TYR A 215 5.32 2.85 -9.55
N ILE A 216 4.92 2.06 -8.55
CA ILE A 216 5.83 1.16 -7.83
C ILE A 216 6.46 0.10 -8.75
N PRO A 217 5.69 -0.68 -9.54
CA PRO A 217 6.26 -1.65 -10.46
C PRO A 217 7.21 -1.02 -11.50
N LYS A 218 6.82 0.15 -12.06
CA LYS A 218 7.67 0.89 -13.01
C LYS A 218 9.00 1.30 -12.40
N LEU A 219 8.97 1.77 -11.15
CA LEU A 219 10.16 2.17 -10.41
C LEU A 219 11.09 0.99 -10.13
N ILE A 220 10.53 -0.15 -9.68
CA ILE A 220 11.29 -1.38 -9.41
C ILE A 220 11.92 -1.88 -10.71
N MET A 221 11.14 -1.96 -11.80
CA MET A 221 11.66 -2.42 -13.09
C MET A 221 12.81 -1.56 -13.58
N HIS A 222 12.68 -0.24 -13.55
CA HIS A 222 13.71 0.65 -14.06
C HIS A 222 14.97 0.69 -13.18
N HIS A 223 14.81 0.87 -11.86
CA HIS A 223 15.96 1.10 -10.97
C HIS A 223 16.57 -0.15 -10.35
N LEU A 224 15.83 -1.25 -10.26
CA LEU A 224 16.34 -2.52 -9.75
C LEU A 224 16.67 -3.46 -10.91
N VAL A 225 15.66 -3.89 -11.69
CA VAL A 225 15.83 -4.98 -12.67
C VAL A 225 16.67 -4.52 -13.88
N ASN A 226 16.24 -3.47 -14.58
CA ASN A 226 16.92 -3.00 -15.79
C ASN A 226 18.33 -2.52 -15.47
N ASN A 227 18.52 -1.84 -14.35
CA ASN A 227 19.85 -1.41 -13.96
C ASN A 227 20.76 -2.56 -13.51
N THR A 228 20.21 -3.63 -12.93
CA THR A 228 20.98 -4.85 -12.66
C THR A 228 21.38 -5.52 -13.97
N ARG A 229 20.48 -5.58 -14.95
CA ARG A 229 20.79 -6.09 -16.30
C ARG A 229 21.92 -5.31 -16.99
N GLU A 230 21.88 -3.98 -16.92
CA GLU A 230 22.96 -3.13 -17.45
C GLU A 230 24.29 -3.41 -16.76
N PHE A 231 24.29 -3.49 -15.43
CA PHE A 231 25.48 -3.81 -14.63
C PHE A 231 26.06 -5.18 -15.00
N LEU A 232 25.22 -6.21 -15.14
CA LEU A 232 25.66 -7.55 -15.55
C LEU A 232 26.31 -7.57 -16.94
N THR A 233 25.91 -6.67 -17.83
CA THR A 233 26.40 -6.65 -19.22
C THR A 233 27.69 -5.85 -19.35
N ILE A 234 27.82 -4.73 -18.65
CA ILE A 234 28.90 -3.76 -18.85
C ILE A 234 29.89 -3.78 -17.67
N ASP A 235 29.38 -3.47 -16.47
CA ASP A 235 30.21 -3.19 -15.30
C ASP A 235 30.78 -4.46 -14.65
N LEU A 236 30.05 -5.58 -14.73
CA LEU A 236 30.51 -6.86 -14.19
C LEU A 236 31.78 -7.32 -14.90
N HIS A 237 31.80 -7.22 -16.24
CA HIS A 237 32.97 -7.59 -17.03
C HIS A 237 34.19 -6.75 -16.65
N ALA A 238 34.02 -5.43 -16.58
CA ALA A 238 35.09 -4.51 -16.16
C ALA A 238 35.59 -4.82 -14.73
N SER A 239 34.67 -5.16 -13.82
CA SER A 239 35.00 -5.51 -12.43
C SER A 239 35.77 -6.83 -12.32
N LEU A 240 35.49 -7.80 -13.20
CA LEU A 240 36.19 -9.10 -13.21
C LEU A 240 37.61 -8.99 -13.77
N LEU A 241 37.85 -8.10 -14.73
CA LEU A 241 39.20 -7.85 -15.28
C LEU A 241 40.19 -7.27 -14.28
N ALA A 242 39.71 -6.74 -13.14
CA ALA A 242 40.58 -6.22 -12.09
C ALA A 242 41.22 -7.33 -11.23
N TYR A 243 40.75 -8.58 -11.33
CA TYR A 243 41.28 -9.72 -10.57
C TYR A 243 42.35 -10.47 -11.35
N ASP A 244 43.24 -11.18 -10.64
CA ASP A 244 44.22 -12.06 -11.28
C ASP A 244 43.53 -13.28 -11.90
N GLU A 245 43.74 -13.49 -13.20
CA GLU A 245 43.16 -14.55 -14.00
C GLU A 245 43.48 -15.94 -13.44
N LYS A 246 44.72 -16.15 -12.98
CA LYS A 246 45.18 -17.46 -12.49
C LYS A 246 44.49 -17.89 -11.21
N GLU A 247 44.22 -16.92 -10.34
CA GLU A 247 43.52 -17.15 -9.10
C GLU A 247 42.02 -17.36 -9.36
N LEU A 248 41.46 -16.60 -10.29
CA LEU A 248 40.04 -16.61 -10.61
C LEU A 248 39.58 -17.90 -11.29
N LEU A 249 40.40 -18.42 -12.22
CA LEU A 249 40.11 -19.59 -13.05
C LEU A 249 40.60 -20.91 -12.44
N MET A 250 40.89 -20.95 -11.13
CA MET A 250 41.16 -22.22 -10.45
C MET A 250 39.92 -23.13 -10.49
N ILE A 251 40.09 -24.30 -11.10
CA ILE A 251 39.06 -25.33 -11.20
C ILE A 251 38.93 -26.05 -9.86
N ASP A 252 37.71 -26.49 -9.54
CA ASP A 252 37.46 -27.38 -8.40
C ASP A 252 38.33 -28.66 -8.51
N PRO A 253 39.13 -29.01 -7.47
CA PRO A 253 40.01 -30.18 -7.50
C PRO A 253 39.28 -31.50 -7.81
N GLU A 254 38.02 -31.65 -7.41
CA GLU A 254 37.24 -32.86 -7.73
C GLU A 254 36.90 -32.93 -9.23
N VAL A 255 36.50 -31.82 -9.83
CA VAL A 255 36.24 -31.73 -11.28
C VAL A 255 37.53 -31.95 -12.07
N GLU A 256 38.63 -31.38 -11.61
CA GLU A 256 39.95 -31.58 -12.24
C GLU A 256 40.36 -33.06 -12.21
N LYS A 257 40.18 -33.73 -11.07
CA LYS A 257 40.46 -35.16 -10.92
C LYS A 257 39.60 -36.02 -11.83
N GLN A 258 38.30 -35.71 -11.94
CA GLN A 258 37.40 -36.41 -12.85
C GLN A 258 37.79 -36.21 -14.32
N ARG A 259 38.15 -34.99 -14.72
CA ARG A 259 38.65 -34.68 -16.07
C ARG A 259 39.93 -35.45 -16.39
N LYS A 260 40.88 -35.51 -15.45
CA LYS A 260 42.12 -36.30 -15.62
C LYS A 260 41.82 -37.79 -15.80
N LYS A 261 40.91 -38.36 -14.99
CA LYS A 261 40.48 -39.76 -15.15
C LYS A 261 39.81 -40.02 -16.50
N LEU A 262 38.98 -39.09 -16.97
CA LEU A 262 38.28 -39.21 -18.25
C LEU A 262 39.27 -39.12 -19.43
N ALA A 263 40.25 -38.22 -19.35
CA ALA A 263 41.29 -38.08 -20.36
C ALA A 263 42.10 -39.38 -20.51
N VAL A 264 42.57 -39.95 -19.39
CA VAL A 264 43.28 -41.24 -19.42
C VAL A 264 42.44 -42.34 -20.05
N LYS A 265 41.15 -42.45 -19.69
CA LYS A 265 40.24 -43.43 -20.31
C LYS A 265 40.10 -43.22 -21.82
N TYR A 266 39.96 -41.97 -22.25
CA TYR A 266 39.84 -41.63 -23.66
C TYR A 266 41.09 -42.04 -24.44
N ASP A 267 42.28 -41.71 -23.91
CA ASP A 267 43.56 -42.06 -24.54
C ASP A 267 43.72 -43.58 -24.64
N SER A 268 43.43 -44.32 -23.57
CA SER A 268 43.46 -45.80 -23.60
C SER A 268 42.46 -46.39 -24.61
N CYS A 269 41.25 -45.84 -24.72
CA CYS A 269 40.27 -46.29 -25.71
C CYS A 269 40.74 -45.98 -27.15
N LYS A 270 41.38 -44.84 -27.37
CA LYS A 270 41.92 -44.43 -28.66
C LYS A 270 43.07 -45.35 -29.09
N GLU A 271 43.97 -45.68 -28.17
CA GLU A 271 45.04 -46.66 -28.41
C GLU A 271 44.47 -48.04 -28.76
N ALA A 272 43.48 -48.52 -27.99
CA ALA A 272 42.82 -49.79 -28.28
C ALA A 272 42.17 -49.81 -29.68
N LEU A 273 41.50 -48.73 -30.08
CA LEU A 273 40.93 -48.60 -31.43
C LEU A 273 42.00 -48.60 -32.52
N ASN A 274 43.14 -47.96 -32.29
CA ASN A 274 44.27 -48.00 -33.22
C ASN A 274 44.85 -49.41 -33.36
N VAL A 275 44.98 -50.15 -32.26
CA VAL A 275 45.43 -51.55 -32.29
C VAL A 275 44.45 -52.41 -33.11
N ILE A 276 43.14 -52.28 -32.88
CA ILE A 276 42.12 -53.01 -33.65
C ILE A 276 42.22 -52.66 -35.15
N ARG A 277 42.39 -51.37 -35.47
CA ARG A 277 42.56 -50.91 -36.85
C ARG A 277 43.78 -51.53 -37.52
N ASN A 278 44.91 -51.58 -36.82
CA ASN A 278 46.16 -52.14 -37.35
C ASN A 278 46.02 -53.65 -37.64
N ILE A 279 45.41 -54.40 -36.73
CA ILE A 279 45.15 -55.84 -36.94
C ILE A 279 44.22 -56.04 -38.14
N SER A 280 43.18 -55.21 -38.28
CA SER A 280 42.25 -55.30 -39.41
C SER A 280 42.91 -54.95 -40.75
N SER A 281 43.97 -54.14 -40.77
CA SER A 281 44.74 -53.83 -41.98
C SER A 281 45.80 -54.88 -42.32
N GLU A 282 46.30 -55.64 -41.34
CA GLU A 282 47.24 -56.76 -41.55
C GLU A 282 46.53 -58.06 -41.94
N SER A 283 45.20 -58.15 -41.78
CA SER A 283 44.39 -59.34 -42.05
C SER A 283 43.87 -59.44 -43.50
N PHE A 284 44.44 -58.70 -44.46
CA PHE A 284 44.10 -58.75 -45.89
C PHE A 284 45.35 -58.97 -46.75
#